data_AF-F5P2J1-F1
#
_entry.id   AF-F5P2J1-F1
#
_cell.length_a   1.000
_cell.length_b   1.000
_cell.length_c   1.000
_cell.angle_alpha   90.00
_cell.angle_beta   90.00
_cell.angle_gamma   90.00
#
_symmetry.space_group_name_H-M   'P 1'
#
loop_
_entity.id
_entity.type
_entity.pdbx_description
1 polymer ?
#
loop_
_entity_poly.entity_id
_entity_poly.type
_entity_poly.pdbx_seq_one_letter_code
_entity_poly.pdbx_strand_id
1 'polypeptide(L)'
;MTLLVVGNVDARSVVDQINKTFGELKGKRETPAPVPTLSPLRAEAVSIMTDAVRQDRLSIMWDTPWQPIRESAALLRYWRADLAREALFWHVQQALSASDSKDIGLGFDCRVLYLRAQCAINIESPNDKLNSNLNLVARELAKVRDKGLPEEEFNALVAQKKLELQKLFAAYARADTDILMGQRMRSLQNQVVDIAPEQYQKLRQDFLNSLTVEMLNQDLRQQLSNDMALILLQPKGEPEFNMKALQAAWDQIMAPSTAAATTSVATDDVHPEVTDIPSAQ
;
A
#
# COMPACT_ATOMS: atom_id res chain seq x y z
N MET A 1 17.21 -14.43 -20.00
CA MET A 1 17.95 -13.36 -19.27
C MET A 1 17.39 -12.03 -19.75
N THR A 2 17.50 -10.96 -18.96
CA THR A 2 17.08 -9.62 -19.35
C THR A 2 18.22 -8.65 -19.05
N LEU A 3 18.75 -7.98 -20.08
CA LEU A 3 19.74 -6.91 -19.94
C LEU A 3 19.01 -5.57 -19.95
N LEU A 4 19.34 -4.69 -19.00
CA LEU A 4 18.82 -3.33 -18.92
C LEU A 4 19.95 -2.34 -19.17
N VAL A 5 19.70 -1.36 -20.03
CA VAL A 5 20.64 -0.27 -20.34
C VAL A 5 19.88 1.05 -20.18
N VAL A 6 20.39 1.95 -19.33
CA VAL A 6 19.83 3.27 -19.08
C VAL A 6 20.97 4.29 -19.13
N GLY A 7 20.83 5.32 -19.96
CA GLY A 7 21.82 6.37 -20.10
C GLY A 7 21.75 7.05 -21.47
N ASN A 8 22.64 8.02 -21.66
CA ASN A 8 22.82 8.68 -22.95
C ASN A 8 23.69 7.80 -23.85
N VAL A 9 23.06 6.94 -24.65
CA VAL A 9 23.73 5.97 -25.51
C VAL A 9 23.19 6.03 -26.94
N ASP A 10 24.03 5.69 -27.92
CA ASP A 10 23.53 5.44 -29.28
C ASP A 10 22.80 4.09 -29.31
N ALA A 11 21.47 4.15 -29.37
CA ALA A 11 20.61 2.98 -29.32
C ALA A 11 20.92 1.96 -30.43
N ARG A 12 21.33 2.42 -31.63
CA ARG A 12 21.64 1.51 -32.74
C ARG A 12 22.91 0.71 -32.47
N SER A 13 23.99 1.40 -32.11
CA SER A 13 25.25 0.75 -31.75
C SER A 13 25.10 -0.20 -30.56
N VAL A 14 24.34 0.19 -29.52
CA VAL A 14 24.09 -0.68 -28.36
C VAL A 14 23.33 -1.95 -28.76
N VAL A 15 22.29 -1.84 -29.59
CA VAL A 15 21.56 -3.02 -30.08
C VAL A 15 22.48 -3.94 -30.88
N ASP A 16 23.31 -3.39 -31.77
CA ASP A 16 24.27 -4.17 -32.55
C ASP A 16 25.29 -4.90 -31.66
N GLN A 17 25.81 -4.23 -30.62
CA GLN A 17 26.75 -4.83 -29.66
C GLN A 17 26.10 -5.93 -28.81
N ILE A 18 24.86 -5.73 -28.37
CA ILE A 18 24.08 -6.76 -27.64
C ILE A 18 23.91 -8.00 -28.53
N ASN A 19 23.53 -7.81 -29.79
CA ASN A 19 23.34 -8.92 -30.73
C ASN A 19 24.63 -9.68 -30.99
N LYS A 20 25.75 -8.98 -31.19
CA LYS A 20 27.07 -9.61 -31.36
C LYS A 20 27.52 -10.39 -30.12
N THR A 21 27.22 -9.88 -28.92
CA THR A 21 27.69 -10.47 -27.65
C THR A 21 26.83 -11.65 -27.21
N PHE A 22 25.51 -11.54 -27.34
CA PHE A 22 24.56 -12.50 -26.77
C PHE A 22 23.76 -13.30 -27.81
N GLY A 23 23.88 -12.99 -29.10
CA GLY A 23 23.08 -13.62 -30.17
C GLY A 23 23.37 -15.11 -30.41
N GLU A 24 24.56 -15.58 -30.02
CA GLU A 24 24.96 -16.99 -30.17
C GLU A 24 24.65 -17.85 -28.91
N LEU A 25 24.04 -17.27 -27.87
CA LEU A 25 23.67 -18.02 -26.67
C LEU A 25 22.72 -19.17 -27.02
N LYS A 26 23.09 -20.38 -26.57
CA LYS A 26 22.30 -21.60 -26.73
C LYS A 26 21.64 -22.00 -25.40
N GLY A 27 20.60 -22.82 -25.52
CA GLY A 27 19.85 -23.33 -24.37
C GLY A 27 18.50 -22.65 -24.21
N LYS A 28 17.48 -23.45 -23.96
CA LYS A 28 16.11 -23.00 -23.68
C LYS A 28 15.62 -23.75 -22.46
N ARG A 29 14.87 -23.09 -21.58
CA ARG A 29 14.21 -23.81 -20.49
C ARG A 29 13.07 -24.65 -21.07
N GLU A 30 13.00 -25.90 -20.64
CA GLU A 30 11.86 -26.78 -20.94
C GLU A 30 10.65 -26.43 -20.07
N THR A 31 10.89 -25.89 -18.88
CA THR A 31 9.86 -25.48 -17.92
C THR A 31 9.92 -23.97 -17.65
N PRO A 32 8.79 -23.33 -17.28
CA PRO A 32 8.79 -21.94 -16.86
C PRO A 32 9.77 -21.68 -15.70
N ALA A 33 10.27 -20.44 -15.62
CA ALA A 33 11.09 -20.05 -14.48
C ALA A 33 10.25 -20.17 -13.18
N PRO A 34 10.81 -20.74 -12.10
CA PRO A 34 10.12 -20.74 -10.82
C PRO A 34 9.89 -19.30 -10.36
N VAL A 35 8.66 -19.00 -9.93
CA VAL A 35 8.30 -17.71 -9.34
C VAL A 35 8.21 -17.89 -7.83
N PRO A 36 9.07 -17.23 -7.03
CA PRO A 36 9.02 -17.36 -5.58
C PRO A 36 7.76 -16.69 -5.04
N THR A 37 7.09 -17.36 -4.11
CA THR A 37 5.85 -16.89 -3.47
C THR A 37 5.97 -16.96 -1.96
N LEU A 38 5.33 -16.02 -1.27
CA LEU A 38 5.11 -16.08 0.16
C LEU A 38 3.70 -16.58 0.47
N SER A 39 3.57 -17.33 1.56
CA SER A 39 2.26 -17.63 2.15
C SER A 39 1.64 -16.35 2.72
N PRO A 40 0.30 -16.26 2.81
CA PRO A 40 -0.36 -15.15 3.48
C PRO A 40 0.18 -14.95 4.90
N LEU A 41 0.35 -13.69 5.30
CA LEU A 41 0.64 -13.33 6.67
C LEU A 41 -0.54 -13.73 7.56
N ARG A 42 -0.25 -14.35 8.70
CA ARG A 42 -1.27 -14.70 9.67
C ARG A 42 -1.65 -13.49 10.52
N ALA A 43 -2.90 -13.43 10.95
CA ALA A 43 -3.44 -12.33 11.74
C ALA A 43 -3.05 -12.40 13.23
N GLU A 44 -2.48 -13.50 13.71
CA GLU A 44 -2.07 -13.60 15.12
C GLU A 44 -0.95 -12.61 15.45
N ALA A 45 -1.13 -11.85 16.53
CA ALA A 45 -0.10 -10.93 16.99
C ALA A 45 1.14 -11.68 17.48
N VAL A 46 2.33 -11.19 17.10
CA VAL A 46 3.61 -11.85 17.39
C VAL A 46 4.65 -10.85 17.86
N SER A 47 5.51 -11.28 18.78
CA SER A 47 6.73 -10.58 19.17
C SER A 47 7.96 -11.31 18.64
N ILE A 48 8.95 -10.55 18.19
CA ILE A 48 10.22 -11.03 17.66
C ILE A 48 11.35 -10.27 18.36
N MET A 49 12.10 -10.98 19.21
CA MET A 49 13.30 -10.46 19.84
C MET A 49 14.45 -10.35 18.84
N THR A 50 15.04 -9.16 18.70
CA THR A 50 16.06 -8.89 17.67
C THR A 50 17.07 -7.83 18.09
N ASP A 51 18.28 -7.90 17.51
CA ASP A 51 19.31 -6.85 17.66
C ASP A 51 19.17 -5.75 16.60
N ALA A 52 18.19 -5.88 15.69
CA ALA A 52 17.98 -4.95 14.58
C ALA A 52 17.29 -3.64 15.00
N VAL A 53 16.73 -3.58 16.20
CA VAL A 53 16.05 -2.40 16.74
C VAL A 53 16.64 -2.01 18.10
N ARG A 54 16.63 -0.71 18.40
CA ARG A 54 17.09 -0.15 19.68
C ARG A 54 15.95 0.21 20.62
N GLN A 55 14.74 0.25 20.10
CA GLN A 55 13.47 0.50 20.79
C GLN A 55 12.41 -0.41 20.16
N ASP A 56 11.31 -0.64 20.87
CA ASP A 56 10.20 -1.43 20.35
C ASP A 56 9.67 -0.79 19.06
N ARG A 57 9.49 -1.63 18.04
CA ARG A 57 8.85 -1.24 16.78
C ARG A 57 7.66 -2.16 16.51
N LEU A 58 6.47 -1.63 16.70
CA LEU A 58 5.22 -2.31 16.38
C LEU A 58 4.75 -1.95 14.98
N SER A 59 4.60 -2.96 14.13
CA SER A 59 4.03 -2.83 12.80
C SER A 59 2.56 -3.26 12.83
N ILE A 60 1.66 -2.36 12.44
CA ILE A 60 0.28 -2.67 12.08
C ILE A 60 0.29 -2.98 10.58
N MET A 61 0.27 -4.26 10.22
CA MET A 61 0.57 -4.72 8.87
C MET A 61 -0.67 -5.23 8.14
N TRP A 62 -0.92 -4.68 6.95
CA TRP A 62 -1.79 -5.26 5.93
C TRP A 62 -0.97 -6.14 4.99
N ASP A 63 -1.50 -7.31 4.65
CA ASP A 63 -0.89 -8.24 3.68
C ASP A 63 -1.96 -8.78 2.74
N THR A 64 -1.83 -8.48 1.45
CA THR A 64 -2.79 -8.91 0.43
C THR A 64 -2.09 -9.53 -0.77
N PRO A 65 -2.76 -10.43 -1.53
CA PRO A 65 -2.21 -10.92 -2.79
C PRO A 65 -1.94 -9.77 -3.76
N TRP A 66 -0.73 -9.72 -4.32
CA TRP A 66 -0.38 -8.73 -5.34
C TRP A 66 -0.87 -9.17 -6.72
N GLN A 67 -1.60 -8.28 -7.39
CA GLN A 67 -2.04 -8.48 -8.76
C GLN A 67 -1.26 -7.57 -9.72
N PRO A 68 -0.66 -8.12 -10.79
CA PRO A 68 0.00 -7.32 -11.82
C PRO A 68 -0.91 -6.25 -12.42
N ILE A 69 -0.37 -5.05 -12.62
CA ILE A 69 -1.12 -3.93 -13.19
C ILE A 69 -0.84 -3.89 -14.68
N ARG A 70 -1.81 -4.31 -15.50
CA ARG A 70 -1.67 -4.43 -16.97
C ARG A 70 -2.64 -3.57 -17.78
N GLU A 71 -3.62 -2.97 -17.11
CA GLU A 71 -4.70 -2.21 -17.72
C GLU A 71 -5.01 -0.94 -16.92
N SER A 72 -5.65 0.03 -17.57
CA SER A 72 -5.97 1.33 -16.96
C SER A 72 -6.91 1.20 -15.75
N ALA A 73 -7.91 0.31 -15.81
CA ALA A 73 -8.82 0.07 -14.70
C ALA A 73 -8.09 -0.44 -13.44
N ALA A 74 -7.13 -1.36 -13.60
CA ALA A 74 -6.29 -1.85 -12.50
C ALA A 74 -5.38 -0.75 -11.96
N LEU A 75 -4.82 0.10 -12.83
CA LEU A 75 -3.99 1.24 -12.43
C LEU A 75 -4.78 2.26 -11.60
N LEU A 76 -6.01 2.57 -12.00
CA LEU A 76 -6.89 3.48 -11.25
C LEU A 76 -7.26 2.92 -9.88
N ARG A 77 -7.59 1.62 -9.78
CA ARG A 77 -7.83 0.95 -8.48
C ARG A 77 -6.59 1.01 -7.60
N TYR A 78 -5.42 0.70 -8.15
CA TYR A 78 -4.15 0.80 -7.43
C TYR A 78 -3.90 2.20 -6.90
N TRP A 79 -4.06 3.23 -7.72
CA TRP A 79 -3.88 4.63 -7.34
C TRP A 79 -4.86 5.10 -6.26
N ARG A 80 -6.11 4.65 -6.29
CA ARG A 80 -7.07 4.93 -5.21
C ARG A 80 -6.63 4.33 -3.90
N ALA A 81 -6.29 3.03 -3.90
CA ALA A 81 -5.81 2.36 -2.70
C ALA A 81 -4.50 2.97 -2.17
N ASP A 82 -3.61 3.40 -3.07
CA ASP A 82 -2.36 4.07 -2.72
C ASP A 82 -2.59 5.43 -2.07
N LEU A 83 -3.47 6.24 -2.66
CA LEU A 83 -3.82 7.53 -2.09
C LEU A 83 -4.57 7.39 -0.77
N ALA A 84 -5.43 6.37 -0.61
CA ALA A 84 -6.10 6.08 0.66
C ALA A 84 -5.09 5.76 1.76
N ARG A 85 -4.09 4.92 1.47
CA ARG A 85 -3.00 4.61 2.41
C ARG A 85 -2.21 5.85 2.82
N GLU A 86 -1.84 6.68 1.86
CA GLU A 86 -1.12 7.92 2.13
C GLU A 86 -1.97 8.90 2.96
N ALA A 87 -3.24 9.05 2.60
CA ALA A 87 -4.17 9.92 3.32
C ALA A 87 -4.38 9.48 4.77
N LEU A 88 -4.52 8.16 4.99
CA LEU A 88 -4.63 7.57 6.33
C LEU A 88 -3.40 7.88 7.17
N PHE A 89 -2.19 7.66 6.62
CA PHE A 89 -0.95 7.92 7.35
C PHE A 89 -0.79 9.41 7.65
N TRP A 90 -1.08 10.27 6.67
CA TRP A 90 -1.01 11.72 6.83
C TRP A 90 -1.97 12.22 7.92
N HIS A 91 -3.20 11.71 7.96
CA HIS A 91 -4.18 12.02 9.01
C HIS A 91 -3.66 11.64 10.41
N VAL A 92 -3.17 10.41 10.57
CA VAL A 92 -2.63 9.93 11.86
C VAL A 92 -1.42 10.77 12.29
N GLN A 93 -0.54 11.12 11.34
CA GLN A 93 0.63 11.95 11.62
C GLN A 93 0.24 13.35 12.11
N GLN A 94 -0.76 13.97 11.49
CA GLN A 94 -1.29 15.27 11.93
C GLN A 94 -1.93 15.21 13.31
N ALA A 95 -2.79 14.21 13.54
CA ALA A 95 -3.47 14.03 14.81
C ALA A 95 -2.48 13.89 15.97
N LEU A 96 -1.41 13.12 15.79
CA LEU A 96 -0.37 12.92 16.80
C LEU A 96 0.51 14.15 17.02
N SER A 97 0.78 14.90 15.95
CA SER A 97 1.53 16.17 16.05
C SER A 97 0.75 17.22 16.84
N ALA A 98 -0.58 17.18 16.78
CA ALA A 98 -1.46 18.07 17.53
C ALA A 98 -1.65 17.65 19.01
N SER A 99 -1.43 16.38 19.35
CA SER A 99 -1.69 15.84 20.70
C SER A 99 -0.50 15.86 21.66
N ASP A 100 0.55 16.65 21.37
CA ASP A 100 1.80 16.73 22.17
C ASP A 100 2.38 15.35 22.54
N SER A 101 2.16 14.34 21.69
CA SER A 101 2.56 12.96 21.96
C SER A 101 4.06 12.83 21.82
N LYS A 102 4.75 12.95 22.96
CA LYS A 102 6.19 12.70 23.10
C LYS A 102 6.41 11.18 23.11
N ASP A 103 7.57 10.74 22.64
CA ASP A 103 7.99 9.33 22.66
C ASP A 103 7.20 8.38 21.75
N ILE A 104 6.66 8.89 20.64
CA ILE A 104 6.12 8.08 19.54
C ILE A 104 6.81 8.46 18.23
N GLY A 105 7.51 7.50 17.63
CA GLY A 105 8.00 7.58 16.26
C GLY A 105 7.00 6.92 15.33
N LEU A 106 6.63 7.58 14.23
CA LEU A 106 5.77 7.00 13.21
C LEU A 106 6.50 6.85 11.88
N GLY A 107 6.31 5.68 11.27
CA GLY A 107 6.73 5.40 9.90
C GLY A 107 5.62 4.72 9.12
N PHE A 108 5.70 4.84 7.80
CA PHE A 108 4.83 4.11 6.89
C PHE A 108 5.64 3.56 5.74
N ASP A 109 5.46 2.28 5.44
CA ASP A 109 6.09 1.65 4.28
C ASP A 109 5.14 0.69 3.59
N CYS A 110 5.23 0.66 2.27
CA CYS A 110 4.57 -0.33 1.42
C CYS A 110 5.62 -1.01 0.54
N ARG A 111 5.47 -2.31 0.34
CA ARG A 111 6.34 -3.12 -0.51
C ARG A 111 5.54 -4.19 -1.23
N VAL A 112 5.96 -4.49 -2.45
CA VAL A 112 5.52 -5.68 -3.18
C VAL A 112 6.68 -6.66 -3.19
N LEU A 113 6.48 -7.83 -2.59
CA LEU A 113 7.48 -8.89 -2.49
C LEU A 113 6.81 -10.24 -2.67
N TYR A 114 7.36 -11.10 -3.54
CA TYR A 114 6.94 -12.50 -3.67
C TYR A 114 5.42 -12.68 -3.87
N LEU A 115 4.84 -11.84 -4.75
CA LEU A 115 3.40 -11.78 -5.05
C LEU A 115 2.50 -11.38 -3.86
N ARG A 116 3.05 -10.68 -2.88
CA ARG A 116 2.31 -10.05 -1.78
C ARG A 116 2.52 -8.54 -1.79
N ALA A 117 1.45 -7.80 -1.51
CA ALA A 117 1.51 -6.37 -1.20
C ALA A 117 1.38 -6.20 0.31
N GLN A 118 2.45 -5.71 0.93
CA GLN A 118 2.53 -5.49 2.36
C GLN A 118 2.68 -4.00 2.62
N CYS A 119 1.82 -3.47 3.47
CA CYS A 119 1.92 -2.10 3.95
C CYS A 119 1.85 -2.11 5.47
N ALA A 120 2.62 -1.25 6.13
CA ALA A 120 2.64 -1.17 7.58
C ALA A 120 2.69 0.28 8.06
N ILE A 121 1.87 0.58 9.08
CA ILE A 121 2.13 1.71 9.98
C ILE A 121 3.04 1.18 11.07
N ASN A 122 4.22 1.79 11.21
CA ASN A 122 5.21 1.44 12.20
C ASN A 122 5.17 2.45 13.35
N ILE A 123 5.04 1.93 14.57
CA ILE A 123 5.07 2.69 15.82
C ILE A 123 6.36 2.33 16.53
N GLU A 124 7.28 3.29 16.61
CA GLU A 124 8.46 3.21 17.45
C GLU A 124 8.13 3.83 18.82
N SER A 125 8.33 3.07 19.89
CA SER A 125 7.88 3.45 21.22
C SER A 125 8.78 2.81 22.29
N PRO A 126 8.95 3.45 23.46
CA PRO A 126 9.39 2.74 24.66
C PRO A 126 8.42 1.61 25.02
N ASN A 127 8.95 0.53 25.59
CA ASN A 127 8.18 -0.68 25.95
C ASN A 127 6.99 -0.36 26.89
N ASP A 128 7.21 0.46 27.92
CA ASP A 128 6.17 0.84 28.90
C ASP A 128 5.07 1.76 28.32
N LYS A 129 5.33 2.39 27.16
CA LYS A 129 4.38 3.26 26.45
C LYS A 129 3.71 2.60 25.26
N LEU A 130 4.11 1.38 24.90
CA LEU A 130 3.67 0.73 23.67
C LEU A 130 2.13 0.61 23.60
N ASN A 131 1.49 0.18 24.68
CA ASN A 131 0.03 0.05 24.72
C ASN A 131 -0.69 1.39 24.62
N SER A 132 -0.20 2.44 25.28
CA SER A 132 -0.80 3.78 25.17
C SER A 132 -0.64 4.34 23.75
N ASN A 133 0.52 4.16 23.13
CA ASN A 133 0.83 4.66 21.80
C ASN A 133 0.04 3.91 20.71
N LEU A 134 -0.09 2.58 20.84
CA LEU A 134 -1.00 1.80 19.98
C LEU A 134 -2.43 2.29 20.09
N ASN A 135 -2.93 2.51 21.32
CA ASN A 135 -4.30 2.96 21.53
C ASN A 135 -4.58 4.35 20.93
N LEU A 136 -3.58 5.25 20.90
CA LEU A 136 -3.70 6.54 20.21
C LEU A 136 -3.87 6.34 18.71
N VAL A 137 -2.96 5.57 18.09
CA VAL A 137 -3.03 5.28 16.64
C VAL A 137 -4.33 4.55 16.29
N ALA A 138 -4.69 3.50 17.03
CA ALA A 138 -5.92 2.74 16.81
C ALA A 138 -7.18 3.60 16.86
N ARG A 139 -7.23 4.60 17.77
CA ARG A 139 -8.37 5.53 17.84
C ARG A 139 -8.47 6.43 16.60
N GLU A 140 -7.35 6.93 16.07
CA GLU A 140 -7.37 7.70 14.83
C GLU A 140 -7.77 6.82 13.63
N LEU A 141 -7.26 5.59 13.55
CA LEU A 141 -7.68 4.62 12.53
C LEU A 141 -9.19 4.32 12.61
N ALA A 142 -9.72 4.10 13.83
CA ALA A 142 -11.15 3.88 14.04
C ALA A 142 -12.00 5.11 13.65
N LYS A 143 -11.54 6.34 13.94
CA LYS A 143 -12.22 7.56 13.49
C LYS A 143 -12.30 7.63 11.98
N VAL A 144 -11.20 7.36 11.26
CA VAL A 144 -11.18 7.37 9.79
C VAL A 144 -12.06 6.26 9.23
N ARG A 145 -12.06 5.07 9.82
CA ARG A 145 -12.98 3.99 9.43
C ARG A 145 -14.43 4.43 9.57
N ASP A 146 -14.80 5.01 10.70
CA ASP A 146 -16.20 5.30 11.00
C ASP A 146 -16.72 6.54 10.25
N LYS A 147 -15.88 7.58 10.14
CA LYS A 147 -16.30 8.90 9.63
C LYS A 147 -15.70 9.26 8.27
N GLY A 148 -14.63 8.58 7.86
CA GLY A 148 -13.81 9.02 6.74
C GLY A 148 -12.96 10.23 7.08
N LEU A 149 -12.21 10.72 6.08
CA LEU A 149 -11.46 11.96 6.16
C LEU A 149 -12.37 13.18 6.02
N PRO A 150 -12.05 14.29 6.71
CA PRO A 150 -12.67 15.58 6.47
C PRO A 150 -12.46 16.06 5.02
N GLU A 151 -13.42 16.82 4.50
CA GLU A 151 -13.35 17.38 3.15
C GLU A 151 -12.15 18.34 2.98
N GLU A 152 -11.78 19.09 4.02
CA GLU A 152 -10.62 19.97 4.02
C GLU A 152 -9.30 19.20 3.86
N GLU A 153 -9.13 18.10 4.62
CA GLU A 153 -7.96 17.23 4.49
C GLU A 153 -7.89 16.60 3.09
N PHE A 154 -9.02 16.12 2.57
CA PHE A 154 -9.10 15.61 1.20
C PHE A 154 -8.65 16.65 0.16
N ASN A 155 -9.19 17.87 0.24
CA ASN A 155 -8.88 18.95 -0.69
C ASN A 155 -7.40 19.35 -0.64
N ALA A 156 -6.83 19.41 0.57
CA ALA A 156 -5.41 19.70 0.76
C ALA A 156 -4.52 18.60 0.16
N LEU A 157 -4.86 17.32 0.38
CA LEU A 157 -4.15 16.19 -0.22
C LEU A 157 -4.21 16.22 -1.75
N VAL A 158 -5.39 16.42 -2.34
CA VAL A 158 -5.55 16.50 -3.79
C VAL A 158 -4.78 17.68 -4.38
N ALA A 159 -4.79 18.84 -3.71
CA ALA A 159 -4.01 20.01 -4.12
C ALA A 159 -2.51 19.72 -4.12
N GLN A 160 -2.01 19.06 -3.06
CA GLN A 160 -0.61 18.64 -3.00
C GLN A 160 -0.26 17.68 -4.14
N LYS A 161 -1.10 16.67 -4.42
CA LYS A 161 -0.87 15.71 -5.52
C LYS A 161 -0.91 16.35 -6.90
N LYS A 162 -1.75 17.37 -7.10
CA LYS A 162 -1.74 18.17 -8.34
C LYS A 162 -0.44 18.96 -8.48
N LEU A 163 0.07 19.54 -7.39
CA LEU A 163 1.35 20.26 -7.40
C LEU A 163 2.54 19.32 -7.68
N GLU A 164 2.54 18.12 -7.10
CA GLU A 164 3.53 17.08 -7.40
C GLU A 164 3.50 16.69 -8.88
N LEU A 165 2.29 16.50 -9.44
CA LEU A 165 2.12 16.16 -10.85
C LEU A 165 2.62 17.25 -11.80
N GLN A 166 2.43 18.54 -11.46
CA GLN A 166 2.97 19.66 -12.24
C GLN A 166 4.51 19.63 -12.31
N LYS A 167 5.17 19.08 -11.29
CA LYS A 167 6.63 18.97 -11.22
C LYS A 167 7.17 17.69 -11.87
N LEU A 168 6.32 16.82 -12.43
CA LEU A 168 6.70 15.51 -12.97
C LEU A 168 7.92 15.56 -13.90
N PHE A 169 7.86 16.36 -14.98
CA PHE A 169 8.95 16.43 -15.95
C PHE A 169 10.22 17.06 -15.39
N ALA A 170 10.06 18.04 -14.48
CA ALA A 170 11.17 18.68 -13.81
C ALA A 170 11.89 17.71 -12.85
N ALA A 171 11.16 16.78 -12.24
CA ALA A 171 11.72 15.70 -11.43
C ALA A 171 12.36 14.63 -12.33
N TYR A 172 11.68 14.22 -13.40
CA TYR A 172 12.19 13.22 -14.35
C TYR A 172 13.50 13.66 -15.02
N ALA A 173 13.60 14.92 -15.44
CA ALA A 173 14.80 15.48 -16.05
C ALA A 173 16.01 15.57 -15.10
N ARG A 174 15.77 15.50 -13.78
CA ARG A 174 16.81 15.52 -12.74
C ARG A 174 17.06 14.14 -12.13
N ALA A 175 16.35 13.10 -12.58
CA ALA A 175 16.50 11.77 -12.05
C ALA A 175 17.81 11.16 -12.57
N ASP A 176 18.66 10.73 -11.64
CA ASP A 176 19.87 10.00 -11.98
C ASP A 176 19.53 8.66 -12.65
N THR A 177 20.44 8.17 -13.50
CA THR A 177 20.21 6.94 -14.28
C THR A 177 20.02 5.69 -13.42
N ASP A 178 20.56 5.66 -12.21
CA ASP A 178 20.37 4.58 -11.24
C ASP A 178 18.96 4.58 -10.64
N ILE A 179 18.38 5.76 -10.41
CA ILE A 179 16.97 5.91 -9.99
C ILE A 179 16.06 5.37 -11.09
N LEU A 180 16.28 5.77 -12.35
CA LEU A 180 15.51 5.31 -13.50
C LEU A 180 15.66 3.80 -13.70
N MET A 181 16.88 3.27 -13.57
CA MET A 181 17.14 1.83 -13.60
C MET A 181 16.41 1.08 -12.48
N GLY A 182 16.45 1.60 -11.25
CA GLY A 182 15.76 1.02 -10.10
C GLY A 182 14.24 1.02 -10.25
N GLN A 183 13.67 2.09 -10.80
CA GLN A 183 12.24 2.15 -11.14
C GLN A 183 11.86 1.09 -12.17
N ARG A 184 12.65 0.96 -13.25
CA ARG A 184 12.44 -0.07 -14.28
C ARG A 184 12.55 -1.48 -13.70
N MET A 185 13.54 -1.72 -12.86
CA MET A 185 13.73 -3.02 -12.21
C MET A 185 12.54 -3.39 -11.31
N ARG A 186 12.05 -2.45 -10.50
CA ARG A 186 10.84 -2.66 -9.68
C ARG A 186 9.60 -2.90 -10.53
N SER A 187 9.42 -2.16 -11.62
CA SER A 187 8.32 -2.39 -12.58
C SER A 187 8.33 -3.82 -13.12
N LEU A 188 9.50 -4.31 -13.54
CA LEU A 188 9.65 -5.68 -14.07
C LEU A 188 9.44 -6.75 -12.99
N GLN A 189 10.02 -6.56 -11.80
CA GLN A 189 9.90 -7.51 -10.68
C GLN A 189 8.46 -7.61 -10.18
N ASN A 190 7.78 -6.48 -10.06
CA ASN A 190 6.42 -6.40 -9.53
C ASN A 190 5.37 -6.49 -10.65
N GLN A 191 5.77 -6.62 -11.91
CA GLN A 191 4.85 -6.65 -13.05
C GLN A 191 3.87 -5.46 -13.04
N VAL A 192 4.39 -4.27 -12.72
CA VAL A 192 3.68 -2.99 -12.80
C VAL A 192 3.95 -2.40 -14.17
N VAL A 193 2.91 -2.06 -14.93
CA VAL A 193 3.09 -1.37 -16.22
C VAL A 193 3.90 -0.09 -16.04
N ASP A 194 4.94 0.04 -16.86
CA ASP A 194 5.75 1.25 -16.99
C ASP A 194 5.17 2.07 -18.15
N ILE A 195 4.65 3.26 -17.85
CA ILE A 195 3.99 4.12 -18.83
C ILE A 195 4.81 5.38 -19.06
N ALA A 196 4.79 5.86 -20.30
CA ALA A 196 5.51 7.07 -20.68
C ALA A 196 5.07 8.27 -19.79
N PRO A 197 5.99 9.17 -19.41
CA PRO A 197 5.67 10.30 -18.52
C PRO A 197 4.49 11.17 -18.99
N GLU A 198 4.33 11.37 -20.31
CA GLU A 198 3.21 12.09 -20.91
C GLU A 198 1.87 11.38 -20.69
N GLN A 199 1.86 10.05 -20.88
CA GLN A 199 0.68 9.23 -20.64
C GLN A 199 0.35 9.16 -19.14
N TYR A 200 1.37 9.01 -18.29
CA TYR A 200 1.20 9.09 -16.83
C TYR A 200 0.59 10.42 -16.43
N GLN A 201 1.11 11.54 -16.95
CA GLN A 201 0.61 12.87 -16.61
C GLN A 201 -0.88 13.00 -16.92
N LYS A 202 -1.29 12.61 -18.12
CA LYS A 202 -2.69 12.66 -18.54
C LYS A 202 -3.58 11.81 -17.64
N LEU A 203 -3.24 10.52 -17.49
CA LEU A 203 -4.04 9.59 -16.69
C LEU A 203 -4.12 10.00 -15.23
N ARG A 204 -3.01 10.47 -14.64
CA ARG A 204 -2.98 10.92 -13.25
C ARG A 204 -3.74 12.23 -13.06
N GLN A 205 -3.72 13.13 -14.04
CA GLN A 205 -4.51 14.37 -14.01
C GLN A 205 -6.00 14.07 -14.05
N ASP A 206 -6.43 13.19 -14.96
CA ASP A 206 -7.83 12.76 -15.08
C ASP A 206 -8.29 12.08 -13.78
N PHE A 207 -7.45 11.19 -13.23
CA PHE A 207 -7.68 10.56 -11.94
C PHE A 207 -7.91 11.58 -10.82
N LEU A 208 -6.97 12.52 -10.61
CA LEU A 208 -7.06 13.54 -9.56
C LEU A 208 -8.22 14.52 -9.74
N ASN A 209 -8.71 14.71 -10.97
CA ASN A 209 -9.87 15.55 -11.25
C ASN A 209 -11.20 14.82 -11.03
N SER A 210 -11.21 13.50 -11.19
CA SER A 210 -12.41 12.66 -10.99
C SER A 210 -12.60 12.17 -9.56
N LEU A 211 -11.56 12.26 -8.73
CA LEU A 211 -11.59 11.75 -7.37
C LEU A 211 -12.48 12.61 -6.48
N THR A 212 -13.34 11.97 -5.68
CA THR A 212 -14.14 12.64 -4.65
C THR A 212 -13.79 12.13 -3.25
N VAL A 213 -14.18 12.88 -2.23
CA VAL A 213 -13.96 12.50 -0.83
C VAL A 213 -14.72 11.22 -0.47
N GLU A 214 -15.91 11.01 -1.04
CA GLU A 214 -16.71 9.80 -0.84
C GLU A 214 -16.00 8.56 -1.37
N MET A 215 -15.43 8.65 -2.58
CA MET A 215 -14.65 7.56 -3.18
C MET A 215 -13.46 7.20 -2.31
N LEU A 216 -12.68 8.20 -1.87
CA LEU A 216 -11.52 7.97 -1.02
C LEU A 216 -11.92 7.38 0.34
N ASN A 217 -13.01 7.87 0.94
CA ASN A 217 -13.53 7.38 2.21
C ASN A 217 -14.09 5.96 2.11
N GLN A 218 -14.63 5.56 0.96
CA GLN A 218 -15.00 4.17 0.71
C GLN A 218 -13.76 3.26 0.67
N ASP A 219 -12.71 3.64 -0.06
CA ASP A 219 -11.45 2.88 -0.11
C ASP A 219 -10.78 2.78 1.27
N LEU A 220 -10.80 3.86 2.05
CA LEU A 220 -10.30 3.87 3.44
C LEU A 220 -11.06 2.91 4.35
N ARG A 221 -12.40 2.92 4.29
CA ARG A 221 -13.24 1.98 5.03
C ARG A 221 -12.94 0.54 4.67
N GLN A 222 -12.82 0.25 3.38
CA GLN A 222 -12.50 -1.08 2.90
C GLN A 222 -11.12 -1.52 3.39
N GLN A 223 -10.11 -0.65 3.30
CA GLN A 223 -8.77 -0.95 3.80
C GLN A 223 -8.74 -1.23 5.30
N LEU A 224 -9.44 -0.40 6.10
CA LEU A 224 -9.48 -0.50 7.56
C LEU A 224 -10.37 -1.63 8.08
N SER A 225 -11.18 -2.24 7.20
CA SER A 225 -11.99 -3.42 7.50
C SER A 225 -11.26 -4.73 7.19
N ASN A 226 -10.10 -4.69 6.53
CA ASN A 226 -9.29 -5.87 6.29
C ASN A 226 -8.52 -6.27 7.56
N ASP A 227 -8.28 -7.57 7.70
CA ASP A 227 -7.45 -8.10 8.79
C ASP A 227 -6.06 -7.47 8.79
N MET A 228 -5.60 -7.11 9.98
CA MET A 228 -4.29 -6.53 10.24
C MET A 228 -3.54 -7.40 11.23
N ALA A 229 -2.25 -7.63 10.97
CA ALA A 229 -1.37 -8.32 11.90
C ALA A 229 -0.57 -7.31 12.72
N LEU A 230 -0.47 -7.55 14.03
CA LEU A 230 0.41 -6.81 14.92
C LEU A 230 1.75 -7.55 15.04
N ILE A 231 2.81 -6.98 14.48
CA ILE A 231 4.16 -7.56 14.54
C ILE A 231 5.03 -6.64 15.38
N LEU A 232 5.45 -7.09 16.55
CA LEU A 232 6.35 -6.36 17.41
C LEU A 232 7.79 -6.84 17.21
N LEU A 233 8.70 -5.93 16.89
CA LEU A 233 10.13 -6.15 17.04
C LEU A 233 10.58 -5.55 18.38
N GLN A 234 11.16 -6.38 19.24
CA GLN A 234 11.68 -5.94 20.55
C GLN A 234 13.21 -6.07 20.61
N PRO A 235 13.92 -5.11 21.23
CA PRO A 235 15.34 -5.25 21.51
C PRO A 235 15.61 -6.49 22.38
N LYS A 236 16.67 -7.25 22.06
CA LYS A 236 17.07 -8.38 22.91
C LYS A 236 17.42 -7.90 24.33
N GLY A 237 16.92 -8.65 25.32
CA GLY A 237 17.16 -8.40 26.74
C GLY A 237 16.04 -7.62 27.43
N GLU A 238 15.08 -7.06 26.68
CA GLU A 238 13.85 -6.52 27.25
C GLU A 238 12.86 -7.64 27.65
N PRO A 239 11.98 -7.39 28.64
CA PRO A 239 10.88 -8.29 28.93
C PRO A 239 9.99 -8.51 27.70
N GLU A 240 9.62 -9.76 27.45
CA GLU A 240 8.71 -10.09 26.35
C GLU A 240 7.34 -9.44 26.57
N PHE A 241 6.87 -8.70 25.57
CA PHE A 241 5.61 -8.00 25.64
C PHE A 241 4.44 -8.96 25.47
N ASN A 242 3.36 -8.76 26.23
CA ASN A 242 2.17 -9.59 26.12
C ASN A 242 1.35 -9.20 24.87
N MET A 243 1.69 -9.80 23.73
CA MET A 243 1.03 -9.52 22.45
C MET A 243 -0.44 -9.94 22.41
N LYS A 244 -0.88 -10.91 23.22
CA LYS A 244 -2.30 -11.28 23.31
C LYS A 244 -3.12 -10.17 23.96
N ALA A 245 -2.61 -9.57 25.03
CA ALA A 245 -3.27 -8.43 25.67
C ALA A 245 -3.27 -7.20 24.75
N LEU A 246 -2.17 -6.97 24.02
CA LEU A 246 -2.06 -5.89 23.05
C LEU A 246 -3.05 -6.06 21.89
N GLN A 247 -3.19 -7.28 21.37
CA GLN A 247 -4.17 -7.62 20.34
C GLN A 247 -5.61 -7.42 20.85
N ALA A 248 -5.93 -7.85 22.08
CA ALA A 248 -7.25 -7.62 22.65
C ALA A 248 -7.59 -6.12 22.79
N ALA A 249 -6.63 -5.29 23.20
CA ALA A 249 -6.81 -3.84 23.28
C ALA A 249 -7.04 -3.21 21.89
N TRP A 250 -6.29 -3.67 20.89
CA TRP A 250 -6.47 -3.29 19.49
C TRP A 250 -7.86 -3.67 18.97
N ASP A 251 -8.25 -4.94 19.14
CA ASP A 251 -9.53 -5.48 18.66
C ASP A 251 -10.71 -4.75 19.29
N GLN A 252 -10.61 -4.37 20.56
CA GLN A 252 -11.64 -3.60 21.25
C GLN A 252 -11.87 -2.22 20.61
N ILE A 253 -10.81 -1.54 20.18
CA ILE A 253 -10.90 -0.21 19.55
C ILE A 253 -11.32 -0.35 18.08
N MET A 254 -10.77 -1.34 17.39
CA MET A 254 -10.98 -1.59 15.97
C MET A 254 -12.20 -2.48 15.67
N ALA A 255 -13.03 -2.78 16.66
CA ALA A 255 -14.32 -3.42 16.46
C ALA A 255 -15.22 -2.51 15.59
N PRO A 256 -15.95 -3.05 14.59
CA PRO A 256 -16.85 -2.25 13.75
C PRO A 256 -17.92 -1.56 14.59
N SER A 257 -18.17 -0.27 14.34
CA SER A 257 -19.28 0.45 14.98
C SER A 257 -20.62 -0.03 14.40
N THR A 258 -21.60 -0.33 15.26
CA THR A 258 -22.97 -0.72 14.86
C THR A 258 -23.67 0.32 13.97
N ALA A 259 -23.24 1.59 14.02
CA ALA A 259 -23.76 2.64 13.15
C ALA A 259 -23.26 2.56 11.68
N ALA A 260 -22.15 1.87 11.43
CA ALA A 260 -21.61 1.68 10.08
C ALA A 260 -22.20 0.43 9.37
N ALA A 261 -22.81 -0.47 10.13
CA ALA A 261 -23.43 -1.69 9.61
C ALA A 261 -24.82 -1.44 8.96
N THR A 262 -25.50 -0.34 9.30
CA THR A 262 -26.82 -0.01 8.73
C THR A 262 -26.76 0.60 7.33
N THR A 263 -25.63 1.21 6.94
CA THR A 263 -25.44 1.78 5.60
C THR A 263 -25.05 0.74 4.54
N SER A 264 -24.48 -0.42 4.93
CA SER A 264 -24.14 -1.48 3.99
C SER A 264 -25.33 -2.35 3.57
N VAL A 265 -26.38 -2.45 4.40
CA VAL A 265 -27.55 -3.29 4.11
C VAL A 265 -28.53 -2.58 3.16
N ALA A 266 -28.53 -1.25 3.12
CA ALA A 266 -29.47 -0.48 2.30
C ALA A 266 -29.22 -0.54 0.78
N THR A 267 -28.10 -1.10 0.32
CA THR A 267 -27.76 -1.18 -1.12
C THR A 267 -27.99 -2.55 -1.76
N ASP A 268 -28.31 -3.60 -1.00
CA ASP A 268 -28.40 -4.98 -1.52
C ASP A 268 -29.82 -5.48 -1.81
N ASP A 269 -30.84 -4.64 -1.60
CA ASP A 269 -32.24 -5.07 -1.65
C ASP A 269 -33.02 -4.51 -2.86
N VAL A 270 -32.48 -4.65 -4.09
CA VAL A 270 -33.29 -4.64 -5.32
C VAL A 270 -32.65 -5.54 -6.39
N HIS A 271 -32.84 -6.84 -6.27
CA HIS A 271 -32.75 -7.76 -7.42
C HIS A 271 -34.13 -8.38 -7.64
N PRO A 272 -34.89 -7.99 -8.69
CA PRO A 272 -36.06 -8.77 -9.07
C PRO A 272 -35.60 -10.05 -9.77
N GLU A 273 -35.86 -11.20 -9.14
CA GLU A 273 -35.80 -12.52 -9.78
C GLU A 273 -36.74 -12.55 -10.99
N VAL A 274 -36.19 -12.72 -12.18
CA VAL A 274 -36.95 -13.06 -13.39
C VAL A 274 -36.85 -14.57 -13.59
N THR A 275 -37.84 -15.29 -13.07
CA THR A 275 -38.15 -16.67 -13.47
C THR A 275 -39.21 -16.62 -14.56
N ASP A 276 -38.84 -16.94 -15.79
CA ASP A 276 -39.80 -17.31 -16.85
C ASP A 276 -39.23 -18.48 -17.67
N ILE A 277 -39.66 -19.69 -17.31
CA ILE A 277 -39.65 -20.88 -18.17
C ILE A 277 -41.11 -21.33 -18.29
N PRO A 278 -41.71 -21.36 -19.49
CA PRO A 278 -42.97 -22.06 -19.68
C PRO A 278 -42.74 -23.53 -20.05
N SER A 279 -43.55 -24.38 -19.44
CA SER A 279 -43.56 -25.84 -19.51
C SER A 279 -43.92 -26.41 -20.89
N ALA A 280 -43.43 -27.63 -21.15
CA ALA A 280 -43.73 -28.42 -22.33
C ALA A 280 -45.22 -28.78 -22.47
N GLN A 281 -45.74 -28.63 -23.69
CA GLN A 281 -46.71 -29.52 -24.33
C GLN A 281 -46.51 -29.47 -25.85
#